data_AF-A0A8B2YX21-F1
#
_entry.id   AF-A0A8B2YX21-F1
#
_cell.length_a   1.000
_cell.length_b   1.000
_cell.length_c   1.000
_cell.angle_alpha   90.00
_cell.angle_beta   90.00
_cell.angle_gamma   90.00
#
_symmetry.space_group_name_H-M   'P 1'
#
loop_
_entity.id
_entity.type
_entity.pdbx_description
1 polymer ?
#
loop_
_entity_poly.entity_id
_entity_poly.type
_entity_poly.pdbx_seq_one_letter_code
_entity_poly.pdbx_strand_id
1 'polypeptide(L)' 'MNYGKIFKFLRKERGLSQKQVAAGIVSQSTLSRFEGSGNIDFLSLILLLKRLGMTPLEFMQYCTDFETGDSDYCLK' A
#
# COMPACT_ATOMS: atom_id res chain seq x y z
N MET A 1 0.98 10.55 -8.66
CA MET A 1 0.62 9.35 -7.86
C MET A 1 0.29 9.65 -6.40
N ASN A 2 -0.76 9.04 -5.82
CA ASN A 2 -0.91 8.90 -4.37
C ASN A 2 -0.69 7.43 -3.96
N TYR A 3 0.56 7.08 -3.66
CA TYR A 3 0.97 5.72 -3.27
C TYR A 3 0.22 5.20 -2.04
N GLY A 4 -0.11 6.07 -1.10
CA GLY A 4 -0.86 5.73 0.10
C GLY A 4 -2.26 5.21 -0.19
N LYS A 5 -2.97 5.83 -1.15
CA LYS A 5 -4.31 5.37 -1.57
C LYS A 5 -4.26 3.99 -2.24
N ILE A 6 -3.26 3.74 -3.07
CA ILE A 6 -3.06 2.44 -3.74
C ILE A 6 -2.72 1.37 -2.68
N PHE A 7 -1.82 1.68 -1.75
CA PHE A 7 -1.51 0.80 -0.63
C PHE A 7 -2.77 0.47 0.20
N LYS A 8 -3.60 1.48 0.50
CA LYS A 8 -4.86 1.31 1.24
C LYS A 8 -5.83 0.37 0.52
N PHE A 9 -5.96 0.53 -0.80
CA PHE A 9 -6.76 -0.35 -1.65
C PHE A 9 -6.25 -1.79 -1.53
N LEU A 10 -4.98 -2.03 -1.82
CA LEU A 10 -4.35 -3.36 -1.76
C LEU A 10 -4.43 -4.03 -0.38
N ARG A 11 -4.33 -3.24 0.69
CA ARG A 11 -4.52 -3.72 2.06
C ARG A 11 -5.95 -4.20 2.31
N LYS A 12 -6.94 -3.44 1.85
CA LYS A 12 -8.35 -3.76 2.04
C LYS A 12 -8.77 -5.00 1.24
N GLU A 13 -8.28 -5.14 0.01
CA GLU A 13 -8.48 -6.34 -0.81
C GLU A 13 -7.99 -7.62 -0.12
N ARG A 14 -6.95 -7.51 0.72
CA ARG A 14 -6.41 -8.62 1.53
C ARG A 14 -7.12 -8.80 2.87
N GLY A 15 -8.16 -8.02 3.18
CA GLY A 15 -8.88 -8.09 4.46
C GLY A 15 -8.05 -7.70 5.69
N LEU A 16 -6.91 -7.01 5.50
CA LEU A 16 -5.99 -6.68 6.59
C LEU A 16 -6.34 -5.34 7.23
N SER A 17 -6.35 -5.26 8.57
CA SER A 17 -6.48 -4.00 9.30
C SER A 17 -5.17 -3.22 9.31
N GLN A 18 -5.25 -1.89 9.47
CA GLN A 18 -4.05 -1.06 9.66
C GLN A 18 -3.22 -1.53 10.86
N LYS A 19 -3.88 -1.95 11.95
CA LYS A 19 -3.21 -2.46 13.16
C LYS A 19 -2.36 -3.71 12.85
N GLN A 20 -2.91 -4.66 12.08
CA GLN A 20 -2.17 -5.87 11.68
C GLN A 20 -0.98 -5.54 10.78
N VAL A 21 -1.14 -4.59 9.86
CA VAL A 21 -0.07 -4.25 8.90
C VAL A 21 1.04 -3.43 9.56
N ALA A 22 0.68 -2.45 10.40
CA ALA A 22 1.61 -1.54 11.04
C ALA A 22 2.40 -2.15 12.20
N ALA A 23 1.87 -3.19 12.86
CA ALA A 23 2.42 -3.75 14.09
C ALA A 23 3.92 -4.06 13.99
N GLY A 24 4.75 -3.39 14.81
CA GLY A 24 6.20 -3.58 14.86
C GLY A 24 6.98 -2.91 13.72
N ILE A 25 6.34 -2.08 12.90
CA ILE A 25 6.98 -1.33 11.81
C ILE A 25 6.79 0.17 12.03
N VAL A 26 5.53 0.62 12.10
CA VAL A 26 5.15 2.00 12.38
C VAL A 26 3.94 2.04 13.30
N SER A 27 3.58 3.23 13.80
CA SER A 27 2.31 3.40 14.50
C SER A 27 1.12 3.26 13.54
N GLN A 28 -0.04 2.83 14.06
CA GLN A 28 -1.27 2.77 13.26
C GLN A 28 -1.64 4.17 12.71
N SER A 29 -1.40 5.23 13.47
CA SER A 29 -1.67 6.61 13.02
C SER A 29 -0.72 7.06 11.92
N THR A 30 0.55 6.64 11.94
CA THR A 30 1.50 6.84 10.83
C THR A 30 0.99 6.17 9.56
N LEU A 31 0.60 4.89 9.64
CA LEU A 31 0.03 4.16 8.49
C LEU A 31 -1.26 4.84 7.99
N SER A 32 -2.12 5.31 8.89
CA SER A 32 -3.35 6.02 8.51
C SER A 32 -3.08 7.35 7.81
N ARG A 33 -2.04 8.09 8.21
CA ARG A 33 -1.64 9.33 7.53
C ARG A 33 -1.12 9.03 6.14
N PHE A 34 -0.23 8.05 6.02
CA PHE A 34 0.29 7.58 4.74
C PHE A 34 -0.85 7.20 3.78
N GLU A 35 -1.79 6.35 4.22
CA GLU A 35 -2.93 5.90 3.41
C GLU A 35 -3.92 6.99 2.97
N GLY A 36 -3.81 8.20 3.52
CA GLY A 36 -4.60 9.36 3.10
C GLY A 36 -3.86 10.21 2.07
N SER A 37 -2.83 10.92 2.54
CA SER A 37 -2.04 11.88 1.74
C SER A 37 -0.65 12.15 2.33
N GLY A 38 -0.28 11.44 3.39
CA GLY A 38 1.02 11.59 4.04
C GLY A 38 2.11 10.80 3.33
N ASN A 39 3.34 11.11 3.69
CA ASN A 39 4.51 10.33 3.27
C ASN A 39 4.88 9.29 4.33
N ILE A 40 5.64 8.30 3.91
CA ILE A 40 6.29 7.32 4.79
C ILE A 40 7.72 7.12 4.32
N ASP A 41 8.61 6.76 5.23
CA ASP A 41 9.99 6.46 4.84
C ASP A 41 10.06 5.18 4.01
N PHE A 42 11.08 5.11 3.15
CA PHE A 42 11.24 4.02 2.19
C PHE A 42 11.35 2.64 2.88
N LEU A 43 12.13 2.51 3.95
CA LEU A 43 12.31 1.22 4.64
C LEU A 43 11.00 0.73 5.27
N SER A 44 10.24 1.62 5.89
CA SER A 44 8.89 1.31 6.39
C SER A 44 7.98 0.85 5.26
N LEU A 45 7.98 1.52 4.10
CA LEU A 45 7.18 1.07 2.95
C LEU A 45 7.53 -0.36 2.54
N ILE A 46 8.81 -0.70 2.41
CA ILE A 46 9.26 -2.06 2.05
C ILE A 46 8.76 -3.10 3.06
N LEU A 47 8.87 -2.82 4.36
CA LEU A 47 8.41 -3.73 5.41
C LEU A 47 6.89 -3.89 5.42
N LEU A 48 6.15 -2.81 5.15
CA LEU A 48 4.70 -2.83 5.05
C LEU A 48 4.22 -3.61 3.81
N LEU A 49 4.90 -3.47 2.67
CA LEU A 49 4.64 -4.26 1.45
C LEU A 49 4.91 -5.76 1.69
N LYS A 50 6.00 -6.08 2.38
CA LYS A 50 6.27 -7.47 2.81
C LYS A 50 5.13 -8.05 3.65
N ARG A 51 4.51 -7.25 4.52
CA ARG A 51 3.35 -7.67 5.34
C ARG A 51 2.08 -7.87 4.51
N LEU A 52 1.95 -7.17 3.40
CA LEU A 52 0.92 -7.41 2.39
C LEU A 52 1.22 -8.65 1.50
N GLY A 53 2.38 -9.27 1.65
CA GLY A 53 2.82 -10.35 0.75
C GLY A 53 3.07 -9.83 -0.67
N MET A 54 3.62 -8.62 -0.79
CA MET A 54 3.89 -7.95 -2.06
C MET A 54 5.33 -7.44 -2.10
N THR A 55 5.97 -7.60 -3.25
CA THR A 55 7.29 -7.02 -3.53
C THR A 55 7.19 -5.55 -3.95
N PRO A 56 8.25 -4.76 -3.79
CA PRO A 56 8.27 -3.37 -4.25
C PRO A 56 8.03 -3.24 -5.76
N LEU A 57 8.50 -4.21 -6.55
CA LEU A 57 8.32 -4.20 -8.00
C LEU A 57 6.85 -4.37 -8.38
N GLU A 58 6.15 -5.36 -7.80
CA GLU A 58 4.71 -5.56 -8.00
C GLU A 58 3.92 -4.31 -7.60
N PHE A 59 4.28 -3.68 -6.47
CA PHE A 59 3.63 -2.45 -6.04
C PHE A 59 3.81 -1.31 -7.05
N MET A 60 5.01 -1.15 -7.62
CA MET A 60 5.27 -0.13 -8.64
C MET A 60 4.47 -0.39 -9.92
N GLN A 61 4.31 -1.65 -10.33
CA GLN A 61 3.46 -2.02 -11.46
C GLN A 61 2.00 -1.58 -11.23
N TYR A 62 1.43 -1.93 -10.07
CA TYR A 62 0.10 -1.44 -9.68
C TYR A 62 0.00 0.08 -9.73
N CYS A 63 1.04 0.79 -9.30
CA CYS A 63 0.99 2.25 -9.32
C CYS A 63 0.97 2.79 -10.75
N THR A 64 1.78 2.24 -11.65
CA THR A 64 1.79 2.62 -13.07
C THR A 64 0.42 2.36 -13.72
N ASP A 65 -0.19 1.21 -13.48
CA ASP A 65 -1.49 0.83 -14.06
C ASP A 65 -2.62 1.78 -13.59
N PHE A 66 -2.59 2.18 -12.31
CA PHE A 66 -3.52 3.19 -11.77
C PHE A 66 -3.30 4.60 -12.35
N GLU A 67 -2.09 4.93 -12.83
CA GLU A 67 -1.77 6.22 -13.44
C GLU A 67 -2.16 6.30 -14.92
N THR A 68 -2.08 5.18 -15.66
CA THR A 68 -2.44 5.13 -17.08
C THR A 68 -3.94 4.94 -17.30
N GLY A 69 -4.71 4.55 -16.28
CA GLY A 69 -6.14 4.29 -16.41
C GLY A 69 -6.45 2.99 -17.16
N ASP A 70 -5.44 2.15 -17.42
CA ASP A 70 -5.62 0.82 -17.99
C ASP A 70 -6.21 -0.10 -16.92
N SER A 71 -7.54 -0.11 -16.87
CA SER A 71 -8.36 -0.81 -15.87
C SER A 71 -8.38 -2.33 -15.98
N ASP A 72 -7.46 -2.96 -16.70
CA ASP A 72 -7.57 -4.39 -17.04
C ASP A 72 -7.17 -5.33 -15.89
N TYR A 73 -6.70 -4.79 -14.76
CA TYR A 73 -6.50 -5.52 -13.49
C TYR A 73 -7.62 -5.33 -12.46
N CYS A 74 -8.72 -4.65 -12.81
CA CYS A 74 -9.95 -4.77 -12.03
C CYS A 74 -10.70 -6.04 -12.46
N LEU A 75 -10.65 -7.06 -11.59
CA LEU A 75 -11.48 -8.28 -11.59
C LEU A 75 -10.96 -9.46 -12.45
N LYS A 76 -10.00 -10.21 -11.88
CA LYS A 76 -10.04 -11.68 -11.91
C LYS A 76 -9.87 -12.22 -10.51
#